data_AF-A0A962YHB2-F1
#
_entry.id   AF-A0A962YHB2-F1
#
_cell.length_a   1.000
_cell.length_b   1.000
_cell.length_c   1.000
_cell.angle_alpha   90.00
_cell.angle_beta   90.00
_cell.angle_gamma   90.00
#
_symmetry.space_group_name_H-M   'P 1'
#
loop_
_entity.id
_entity.type
_entity.pdbx_description
1 polymer ?
#
loop_
_entity_poly.entity_id
_entity_poly.type
_entity_poly.pdbx_seq_one_letter_code
_entity_poly.pdbx_strand_id
1 'polypeptide(L)'
;GVIDAAENEAAGIEQMKFYEVGPNIVLTQHAITVRPIAFSGKTFRGLPEDLQACIMSAGKEAGKYGRDIESSQDSEKLAKMEEAGLLTTVPFEEREKLLEMTEQVRRDYAAELGASDVLEAVMAVQ
;
A
#
# COMPACT_ATOMS: atom_id res chain seq x y z
N GLY A 1 -26.05 -4.87 -7.29
CA GLY A 1 -24.94 -4.58 -6.35
C GLY A 1 -25.20 -3.24 -5.71
N VAL A 2 -24.72 -3.02 -4.49
CA VAL A 2 -24.75 -1.68 -3.83
C VAL A 2 -23.62 -0.78 -4.35
N ILE A 3 -22.55 -1.40 -4.88
CA ILE A 3 -21.38 -0.76 -5.47
C ILE A 3 -21.04 -1.45 -6.80
N ASP A 4 -20.31 -0.74 -7.66
CA ASP A 4 -19.90 -1.21 -8.98
C ASP A 4 -18.43 -1.70 -9.03
N ALA A 5 -17.59 -1.20 -8.13
CA ALA A 5 -16.16 -1.53 -8.07
C ALA A 5 -15.59 -1.33 -6.65
N ALA A 6 -14.40 -1.88 -6.42
CA ALA A 6 -13.59 -1.71 -5.22
C ALA A 6 -12.11 -1.61 -5.62
N GLU A 7 -11.25 -1.26 -4.66
CA GLU A 7 -9.80 -1.21 -4.83
C GLU A 7 -9.11 -2.14 -3.83
N ASN A 8 -7.97 -2.71 -4.23
CA ASN A 8 -7.07 -3.47 -3.36
C ASN A 8 -5.77 -3.82 -4.09
N GLU A 9 -4.73 -4.17 -3.33
CA GLU A 9 -3.54 -4.86 -3.83
C GLU A 9 -3.84 -6.31 -4.28
N ALA A 10 -2.93 -6.91 -5.05
CA ALA A 10 -3.13 -8.26 -5.60
C ALA A 10 -3.30 -9.31 -4.51
N ALA A 11 -2.62 -9.15 -3.37
CA ALA A 11 -2.76 -10.03 -2.21
C ALA A 11 -4.18 -10.03 -1.64
N GLY A 12 -4.83 -8.86 -1.56
CA GLY A 12 -6.20 -8.75 -1.08
C GLY A 12 -7.22 -9.28 -2.09
N ILE A 13 -7.03 -8.98 -3.39
CA ILE A 13 -7.85 -9.54 -4.49
C ILE A 13 -7.85 -11.07 -4.44
N GLU A 14 -6.68 -11.68 -4.28
CA GLU A 14 -6.53 -13.14 -4.17
C GLU A 14 -7.17 -13.69 -2.90
N GLN A 15 -6.80 -13.15 -1.73
CA GLN A 15 -7.24 -13.69 -0.43
C GLN A 15 -8.76 -13.60 -0.25
N MET A 16 -9.36 -12.49 -0.66
CA MET A 16 -10.80 -12.25 -0.52
C MET A 16 -11.60 -12.68 -1.74
N LYS A 17 -10.94 -13.18 -2.78
CA LYS A 17 -11.54 -13.62 -4.04
C LYS A 17 -12.41 -12.56 -4.73
N PHE A 18 -11.97 -11.31 -4.70
CA PHE A 18 -12.70 -10.21 -5.34
C PHE A 18 -12.91 -10.42 -6.85
N TYR A 19 -12.05 -11.22 -7.48
CA TYR A 19 -12.20 -11.65 -8.86
C TYR A 19 -13.53 -12.39 -9.16
N GLU A 20 -14.20 -13.00 -8.16
CA GLU A 20 -15.50 -13.67 -8.36
C GLU A 20 -16.64 -12.68 -8.66
N VAL A 21 -16.52 -11.44 -8.19
CA VAL A 21 -17.55 -10.40 -8.33
C VAL A 21 -17.07 -9.18 -9.12
N GLY A 22 -15.76 -9.06 -9.35
CA GLY A 22 -15.11 -8.00 -10.12
C GLY A 22 -13.84 -8.52 -10.80
N PRO A 23 -13.95 -9.23 -11.95
CA PRO A 23 -12.81 -9.89 -12.59
C PRO A 23 -11.92 -8.94 -13.43
N ASN A 24 -12.33 -7.69 -13.67
CA ASN A 24 -11.54 -6.73 -14.44
C ASN A 24 -10.74 -5.83 -13.50
N ILE A 25 -9.42 -5.96 -13.53
CA ILE A 25 -8.51 -5.23 -12.64
C ILE A 25 -7.79 -4.13 -13.43
N VAL A 26 -8.21 -2.88 -13.25
CA VAL A 26 -7.56 -1.73 -13.91
C VAL A 26 -6.31 -1.32 -13.11
N LEU A 27 -5.13 -1.43 -13.72
CA LEU A 27 -3.83 -1.20 -13.08
C LEU A 27 -3.50 0.29 -12.94
N THR A 28 -4.36 1.01 -12.24
CA THR A 28 -4.28 2.47 -12.02
C THR A 28 -3.07 2.92 -11.21
N GLN A 29 -2.56 2.07 -10.31
CA GLN A 29 -1.43 2.39 -9.42
C GLN A 29 -1.60 3.75 -8.69
N HIS A 30 -2.82 4.01 -8.23
CA HIS A 30 -3.24 5.31 -7.68
C HIS A 30 -2.87 5.52 -6.21
N ALA A 31 -2.52 4.46 -5.49
CA ALA A 31 -2.12 4.50 -4.08
C ALA A 31 -0.97 3.52 -3.80
N ILE A 32 -0.16 3.84 -2.80
CA ILE A 32 0.85 2.95 -2.23
C ILE A 32 0.37 2.58 -0.83
N THR A 33 0.14 1.28 -0.61
CA THR A 33 -0.22 0.77 0.71
C THR A 33 1.00 0.78 1.62
N VAL A 34 0.87 1.41 2.80
CA VAL A 34 1.91 1.42 3.84
C VAL A 34 1.42 0.61 5.02
N ARG A 35 2.21 -0.37 5.47
CA ARG A 35 1.90 -1.21 6.64
C ARG A 35 2.89 -0.98 7.79
N PRO A 36 2.58 -0.08 8.74
CA PRO A 36 3.44 0.14 9.90
C PRO A 36 3.49 -1.08 10.81
N ILE A 37 4.69 -1.47 11.24
CA ILE A 37 4.85 -2.35 12.40
C ILE A 37 4.84 -1.46 13.63
N ALA A 38 3.82 -1.61 14.48
CA ALA A 38 3.65 -0.83 15.68
C ALA A 38 3.89 -1.67 16.94
N PHE A 39 4.43 -1.05 17.98
CA PHE A 39 4.62 -1.67 19.29
C PHE A 39 4.13 -0.72 20.39
N SER A 40 3.59 -1.26 21.47
CA SER A 40 3.13 -0.47 22.62
C SER A 40 4.28 0.33 23.23
N GLY A 41 4.23 1.65 23.10
CA GLY A 41 5.24 2.53 23.69
C GLY A 41 5.30 2.44 25.23
N LYS A 42 4.17 2.15 25.89
CA LYS A 42 4.14 1.92 27.35
C LYS A 42 4.94 0.68 27.73
N THR A 43 4.73 -0.41 26.98
CA THR A 43 5.47 -1.66 27.21
C THR A 43 6.93 -1.47 26.90
N PHE A 44 7.26 -0.87 25.76
CA PHE A 44 8.63 -0.64 25.31
C PHE A 44 9.48 0.09 26.34
N ARG A 45 8.97 1.20 26.89
CA ARG A 45 9.67 1.99 27.91
C ARG A 45 9.85 1.27 29.26
N GLY A 46 9.09 0.21 29.51
CA GLY A 46 9.23 -0.62 30.70
C GLY A 46 10.24 -1.77 30.55
N LEU A 47 10.77 -1.99 29.35
CA LEU A 47 11.76 -3.05 29.09
C LEU A 47 13.18 -2.56 29.41
N PRO A 48 14.09 -3.45 29.82
CA PRO A 48 15.53 -3.21 29.82
C PRO A 48 16.06 -2.66 28.49
N GLU A 49 17.12 -1.85 28.53
CA GLU A 49 17.68 -1.17 27.36
C GLU A 49 18.16 -2.13 26.26
N ASP A 50 18.72 -3.29 26.63
CA ASP A 50 19.15 -4.33 25.70
C ASP A 50 17.96 -4.92 24.92
N LEU A 51 16.82 -5.15 25.58
CA LEU A 51 15.60 -5.60 24.92
C LEU A 51 14.97 -4.51 24.05
N GLN A 52 15.01 -3.25 24.48
CA GLN A 52 14.61 -2.13 23.63
C GLN A 52 15.42 -2.09 22.34
N ALA A 53 16.75 -2.24 22.43
CA ALA A 53 17.63 -2.26 21.27
C ALA A 53 17.32 -3.44 20.33
N CYS A 54 17.09 -4.65 20.88
CA CYS A 54 16.67 -5.82 20.10
C CYS A 54 15.38 -5.55 19.31
N ILE A 55 14.37 -4.96 19.95
CA ILE A 55 13.08 -4.63 19.30
C ILE A 55 13.29 -3.64 18.16
N MET A 56 14.08 -2.59 18.37
CA MET A 56 14.34 -1.58 17.34
C MET A 56 15.09 -2.16 16.13
N SER A 57 16.07 -3.03 16.37
CA SER A 57 16.79 -3.72 15.28
C SER A 57 15.86 -4.64 14.50
N ALA A 58 15.14 -5.52 15.20
CA ALA A 58 14.21 -6.46 14.60
C ALA A 58 13.09 -5.75 13.83
N GLY A 59 12.56 -4.64 14.35
CA GLY A 59 11.54 -3.84 13.67
C GLY A 59 12.03 -3.26 12.34
N LYS A 60 13.28 -2.78 12.28
CA LYS A 60 13.88 -2.26 11.04
C LYS A 60 14.09 -3.37 10.00
N GLU A 61 14.60 -4.52 10.44
CA GLU A 61 14.81 -5.68 9.58
C GLU A 61 13.49 -6.24 9.05
N ALA A 62 12.50 -6.43 9.92
CA ALA A 62 11.16 -6.89 9.57
C ALA A 62 10.46 -5.91 8.62
N GLY A 63 10.58 -4.60 8.87
CA GLY A 63 10.02 -3.57 7.99
C GLY A 63 10.61 -3.60 6.58
N LYS A 64 11.94 -3.81 6.46
CA LYS A 64 12.56 -4.00 5.15
C LYS A 64 12.07 -5.27 4.47
N TYR A 65 12.10 -6.39 5.20
CA TYR A 65 11.68 -7.69 4.68
C TYR A 65 10.22 -7.69 4.21
N GLY A 66 9.31 -7.08 4.97
CA GLY A 66 7.91 -6.94 4.60
C GLY A 66 7.72 -6.17 3.29
N ARG A 67 8.40 -5.02 3.12
CA ARG A 67 8.35 -4.24 1.88
C ARG A 67 8.88 -5.01 0.67
N ASP A 68 9.99 -5.73 0.85
CA ASP A 68 10.60 -6.51 -0.23
C ASP A 68 9.67 -7.64 -0.70
N ILE A 69 8.94 -8.29 0.23
CA ILE A 69 7.92 -9.30 -0.09
C ILE A 69 6.74 -8.66 -0.83
N GLU A 70 6.19 -7.57 -0.29
CA GLU A 70 5.00 -6.95 -0.86
C GLU A 70 5.25 -6.49 -2.30
N SER A 71 6.39 -5.84 -2.52
CA SER A 71 6.77 -5.34 -3.84
C SER A 71 7.01 -6.45 -4.87
N SER A 72 7.49 -7.64 -4.45
CA SER A 72 7.77 -8.72 -5.39
C SER A 72 6.53 -9.54 -5.75
N GLN A 73 5.59 -9.67 -4.81
CA GLN A 73 4.44 -10.56 -4.97
C GLN A 73 3.32 -9.97 -5.81
N ASP A 74 3.19 -8.64 -5.90
CA ASP A 74 2.00 -8.03 -6.51
C ASP A 74 1.86 -8.41 -8.00
N SER A 75 2.94 -8.28 -8.77
CA SER A 75 2.96 -8.66 -10.19
C SER A 75 2.85 -10.18 -10.39
N GLU A 76 3.51 -10.97 -9.52
CA GLU A 76 3.48 -12.43 -9.60
C GLU A 76 2.07 -12.99 -9.33
N LYS A 77 1.36 -12.44 -8.35
CA LYS A 77 0.00 -12.85 -7.99
C LYS A 77 -1.00 -12.52 -9.09
N LEU A 78 -0.95 -11.31 -9.65
CA LEU A 78 -1.82 -10.94 -10.77
C LEU A 78 -1.62 -11.88 -11.97
N ALA A 79 -0.36 -12.12 -12.36
CA ALA A 79 -0.05 -13.03 -13.48
C ALA A 79 -0.57 -14.46 -13.24
N LYS A 80 -0.42 -15.00 -12.03
CA LYS A 80 -0.95 -16.33 -11.68
C LYS A 80 -2.48 -16.38 -11.73
N MET A 81 -3.16 -15.33 -11.25
CA MET A 81 -4.62 -15.27 -11.30
C MET A 81 -5.14 -15.12 -12.74
N GLU A 82 -4.43 -14.38 -13.60
CA GLU A 82 -4.73 -14.32 -15.04
C GLU A 82 -4.51 -15.67 -15.74
N GLU A 83 -3.38 -16.34 -15.49
CA GLU A 83 -3.07 -17.66 -16.05
C GLU A 83 -4.12 -18.70 -15.65
N ALA A 84 -4.63 -18.61 -14.41
CA ALA A 84 -5.72 -19.44 -13.91
C ALA A 84 -7.11 -19.05 -14.46
N GLY A 85 -7.21 -17.98 -15.26
CA GLY A 85 -8.46 -17.49 -15.84
C GLY A 85 -9.42 -16.86 -14.83
N LEU A 86 -8.92 -16.45 -13.66
CA LEU A 86 -9.73 -15.90 -12.58
C LEU A 86 -10.06 -14.42 -12.80
N LEU A 87 -9.13 -13.67 -13.40
CA LEU A 87 -9.27 -12.24 -13.65
C LEU A 87 -8.59 -11.83 -14.95
N THR A 88 -8.80 -10.58 -15.36
CA THR A 88 -8.11 -9.91 -16.46
C THR A 88 -7.60 -8.57 -15.98
N THR A 89 -6.30 -8.31 -16.17
CA THR A 89 -5.70 -7.01 -15.93
C THR A 89 -5.89 -6.10 -17.14
N VAL A 90 -6.13 -4.83 -16.86
CA VAL A 90 -6.32 -3.79 -17.86
C VAL A 90 -5.27 -2.71 -17.60
N PRO A 91 -4.33 -2.48 -18.53
CA PRO A 91 -3.37 -1.38 -18.42
C PRO A 91 -4.07 -0.03 -18.28
N PHE A 92 -3.50 0.85 -17.48
CA PHE A 92 -4.02 2.21 -17.29
C PHE A 92 -2.98 3.24 -17.72
N GLU A 93 -3.28 3.98 -18.79
CA GLU A 93 -2.33 4.92 -19.41
C GLU A 93 -2.47 6.36 -18.89
N GLU A 94 -3.55 6.69 -18.18
CA GLU A 94 -3.86 8.05 -17.72
C GLU A 94 -3.39 8.32 -16.27
N ARG A 95 -2.35 7.62 -15.80
CA ARG A 95 -1.88 7.74 -14.41
C ARG A 95 -1.45 9.16 -14.04
N GLU A 96 -0.70 9.84 -14.92
CA GLU A 96 -0.25 11.22 -14.67
C GLU A 96 -1.41 12.20 -14.57
N LYS A 97 -2.43 12.04 -15.42
CA LYS A 97 -3.66 12.83 -15.35
C LYS A 97 -4.44 12.58 -14.06
N LEU A 98 -4.48 11.33 -13.59
CA LEU A 98 -5.08 11.00 -12.28
C LEU A 98 -4.34 11.72 -11.14
N LEU A 99 -3.00 11.76 -11.18
CA LEU A 99 -2.19 12.46 -10.18
C LEU A 99 -2.42 13.98 -10.19
N GLU A 100 -2.53 14.58 -11.38
CA GLU A 100 -2.85 16.00 -11.55
C GLU A 100 -4.25 16.32 -10.99
N MET A 101 -5.26 15.54 -11.39
CA MET A 101 -6.65 15.72 -10.93
C MET A 101 -6.81 15.61 -9.41
N THR A 102 -5.93 14.86 -8.74
CA THR A 102 -5.97 14.65 -7.29
C THR A 102 -5.01 15.55 -6.51
N GLU A 103 -4.24 16.43 -7.17
CA GLU A 103 -3.25 17.27 -6.50
C GLU A 103 -3.87 18.15 -5.42
N GLN A 104 -4.95 18.87 -5.74
CA GLN A 104 -5.59 19.77 -4.78
C GLN A 104 -6.13 18.99 -3.56
N VAL A 105 -6.74 17.82 -3.79
CA VAL A 105 -7.24 16.95 -2.71
C VAL A 105 -6.10 16.50 -1.80
N ARG A 106 -4.95 16.10 -2.37
CA ARG A 106 -3.77 15.71 -1.58
C ARG A 106 -3.25 16.88 -0.74
N ARG A 107 -3.20 18.09 -1.31
CA ARG A 107 -2.74 19.31 -0.62
C ARG A 107 -3.68 19.73 0.50
N ASP A 108 -4.99 19.75 0.23
CA ASP A 108 -6.01 20.12 1.22
C ASP A 108 -6.00 19.15 2.41
N TYR A 109 -5.93 17.85 2.14
CA TYR A 109 -5.88 16.83 3.18
C TYR A 109 -4.58 16.90 3.99
N ALA A 110 -3.44 17.15 3.34
CA ALA A 110 -2.18 17.36 4.06
C ALA A 110 -2.23 18.62 4.94
N ALA A 111 -2.84 19.70 4.47
CA ALA A 111 -3.01 20.91 5.27
C ALA A 111 -3.93 20.69 6.47
N GLU A 112 -5.06 19.99 6.28
CA GLU A 112 -5.98 19.62 7.36
C GLU A 112 -5.28 18.82 8.48
N LEU A 113 -4.40 17.90 8.09
CA LEU A 113 -3.62 17.09 9.03
C LEU A 113 -2.40 17.81 9.62
N GLY A 114 -2.08 19.04 9.18
CA GLY A 114 -0.83 19.72 9.55
C GLY A 114 0.42 19.01 9.01
N ALA A 115 0.29 18.26 7.92
CA ALA A 115 1.30 17.40 7.32
C ALA A 115 1.79 17.91 5.94
N SER A 116 1.61 19.20 5.63
CA SER A 116 2.07 19.78 4.36
C SER A 116 3.56 19.54 4.10
N ASP A 117 4.41 19.69 5.12
CA ASP A 117 5.86 19.44 4.99
C ASP A 117 6.17 17.97 4.64
N VAL A 118 5.36 17.03 5.15
CA VAL A 118 5.50 15.59 4.83
C VAL A 118 5.10 15.34 3.38
N LEU A 119 4.01 15.96 2.90
CA LEU A 119 3.59 15.84 1.50
C LEU A 119 4.69 16.35 0.55
N GLU A 120 5.26 17.53 0.84
CA GLU A 120 6.35 18.10 0.03
C GLU A 120 7.59 17.19 0.03
N ALA A 121 7.95 16.64 1.19
CA ALA A 121 9.07 15.69 1.29
C ALA A 121 8.83 14.41 0.47
N VAL A 122 7.61 13.88 0.44
CA VAL A 122 7.25 12.72 -0.38
C VAL A 122 7.33 13.06 -1.88
N MET A 123 6.81 14.23 -2.27
CA MET A 123 6.84 14.67 -3.67
C MET A 123 8.26 14.94 -4.18
N ALA A 124 9.19 15.33 -3.30
CA ALA A 124 10.60 15.58 -3.66
C ALA A 124 11.43 14.30 -3.86
N VAL A 125 10.93 13.13 -3.47
CA VAL A 125 11.61 11.83 -3.60
C VAL A 125 11.24 11.09 -4.90
N GLN A 126 10.28 11.63 -5.66
CA GLN A 126 9.86 11.07 -6.96
C GLN A 126 10.90 11.30 -8.07
#